data_AF-A0AAP8LAL3-F1
#
_entry.id   AF-A0AAP8LAL3-F1
#
_cell.length_a   1.000
_cell.length_b   1.000
_cell.length_c   1.000
_cell.angle_alpha   90.00
_cell.angle_beta   90.00
_cell.angle_gamma   90.00
#
_symmetry.space_group_name_H-M   'P 1'
#
loop_
_entity.id
_entity.type
_entity.pdbx_description
1 polymer ?
#
loop_
_entity_poly.entity_id
_entity_poly.type
_entity_poly.pdbx_seq_one_letter_code
_entity_poly.pdbx_strand_id
1 'polypeptide(L)'
;DVVLVVGSKNSSNSNRLAELAQRVGKPAYLIDSAADIQESWLSEARNIGVTAGASAPDVLVQEVISRLKALGGLDVNEISGREENIVFEVPKELRVDVRQID
;
A
#
# COMPACT_ATOMS: atom_id res chain seq x y z
N ASP A 1 -0.08 15.65 1.57
CA ASP A 1 -1.06 16.41 0.75
C ASP A 1 -2.13 15.52 0.19
N VAL A 2 -1.75 14.39 -0.39
CA VAL A 2 -2.66 13.30 -0.76
C VAL A 2 -2.23 11.99 -0.11
N VAL A 3 -3.17 11.07 0.13
CA VAL A 3 -2.89 9.71 0.60
C VAL A 3 -3.41 8.70 -0.43
N LEU A 4 -2.54 7.81 -0.90
CA LEU A 4 -2.91 6.67 -1.72
C LEU A 4 -2.94 5.43 -0.83
N VAL A 5 -4.07 4.74 -0.80
CA VAL A 5 -4.27 3.51 -0.05
C VAL A 5 -4.36 2.36 -1.05
N VAL A 6 -3.38 1.46 -1.01
CA VAL A 6 -3.37 0.26 -1.86
C VAL A 6 -4.29 -0.79 -1.24
N GLY A 7 -5.28 -1.23 -2.00
CA GLY A 7 -6.19 -2.29 -1.59
C GLY A 7 -7.51 -2.23 -2.33
N SER A 8 -8.24 -3.34 -2.24
CA SER A 8 -9.49 -3.52 -2.96
C SER A 8 -10.67 -2.83 -2.31
N LYS A 9 -11.66 -2.45 -3.13
CA LYS A 9 -12.91 -1.83 -2.67
C LYS A 9 -13.71 -2.69 -1.69
N ASN A 10 -13.57 -4.01 -1.74
CA ASN A 10 -14.22 -4.93 -0.82
C ASN A 10 -13.45 -5.17 0.49
N SER A 11 -12.27 -4.59 0.67
CA SER A 11 -11.49 -4.71 1.91
C SER A 11 -11.92 -3.65 2.93
N SER A 12 -12.57 -4.07 4.02
CA SER A 12 -12.99 -3.15 5.10
C SER A 12 -11.81 -2.40 5.72
N ASN A 13 -10.68 -3.07 5.96
CA ASN A 13 -9.49 -2.44 6.52
C ASN A 13 -8.91 -1.37 5.57
N SER A 14 -8.83 -1.67 4.27
CA SER A 14 -8.32 -0.70 3.28
C SER A 14 -9.23 0.52 3.18
N ASN A 15 -10.55 0.32 3.14
CA ASN A 15 -11.51 1.43 3.17
C ASN A 15 -11.34 2.28 4.45
N ARG A 16 -11.13 1.64 5.60
CA ARG A 16 -10.97 2.35 6.87
C ARG A 16 -9.75 3.26 6.90
N LEU A 17 -8.64 2.86 6.29
CA LEU A 17 -7.46 3.70 6.14
C LEU A 17 -7.75 4.94 5.29
N ALA A 18 -8.44 4.77 4.16
CA ALA A 18 -8.81 5.89 3.27
C ALA A 18 -9.80 6.85 3.96
N GLU A 19 -10.83 6.31 4.61
CA GLU A 19 -11.79 7.10 5.41
C GLU A 19 -11.09 7.90 6.51
N LEU A 20 -10.09 7.31 7.18
CA LEU A 20 -9.38 7.99 8.26
C LEU A 20 -8.60 9.19 7.72
N ALA A 21 -7.87 9.03 6.61
CA ALA A 21 -7.15 10.12 5.96
C ALA A 21 -8.11 11.25 5.51
N GLN A 22 -9.28 10.89 4.98
CA GLN A 22 -10.33 11.85 4.61
C GLN A 22 -10.88 12.60 5.83
N ARG A 23 -11.11 11.91 6.96
CA ARG A 23 -11.59 12.53 8.21
C ARG A 23 -10.59 13.53 8.79
N VAL A 24 -9.30 13.35 8.54
CA VAL A 24 -8.23 14.30 8.91
C VAL A 24 -8.12 15.46 7.89
N GLY A 25 -8.99 15.50 6.88
CA GLY A 25 -9.10 16.58 5.91
C GLY A 25 -8.09 16.49 4.77
N LYS A 26 -7.56 15.29 4.49
CA LYS A 26 -6.67 15.06 3.35
C LYS A 26 -7.38 14.26 2.25
N PRO A 27 -7.25 14.64 0.97
CA PRO A 27 -7.65 13.79 -0.14
C PRO A 27 -7.03 12.40 0.02
N ALA A 28 -7.85 11.36 -0.03
CA ALA A 28 -7.39 9.99 0.00
C ALA A 28 -8.12 9.13 -1.03
N TYR A 29 -7.35 8.29 -1.71
CA TYR A 29 -7.82 7.47 -2.81
C TYR A 29 -7.47 6.01 -2.53
N LEU A 30 -8.50 5.16 -2.59
CA LEU A 30 -8.34 3.70 -2.57
C LEU A 30 -8.07 3.24 -4.00
N ILE A 31 -6.93 2.59 -4.22
CA ILE A 31 -6.46 2.11 -5.53
C ILE A 31 -6.17 0.61 -5.48
N ASP A 32 -6.60 -0.12 -6.49
CA ASP A 32 -6.31 -1.54 -6.64
C ASP A 32 -4.90 -1.74 -7.22
N SER A 33 -4.45 -0.82 -8.08
CA SER A 33 -3.13 -0.86 -8.72
C SER A 33 -2.56 0.53 -9.01
N ALA A 34 -1.28 0.56 -9.40
CA ALA A 34 -0.62 1.79 -9.84
C ALA A 34 -1.27 2.45 -11.08
N ALA A 35 -2.03 1.69 -11.88
CA ALA A 35 -2.72 2.18 -13.06
C ALA A 35 -3.94 3.06 -12.72
N ASP A 36 -4.48 2.95 -11.50
CA ASP A 36 -5.63 3.74 -11.07
C ASP A 36 -5.24 5.18 -10.71
N ILE A 37 -3.95 5.46 -10.57
CA ILE A 37 -3.43 6.77 -10.18
C ILE A 37 -3.71 7.78 -11.29
N GLN A 38 -4.51 8.81 -10.96
CA GLN A 38 -4.71 9.94 -11.84
C GLN A 38 -3.76 11.08 -11.51
N GLU A 39 -3.09 11.62 -12.53
CA GLU A 39 -2.14 12.73 -12.39
C GLU A 39 -2.79 14.00 -11.80
N SER A 40 -4.09 14.18 -12.07
CA SER A 40 -4.89 15.28 -11.48
C SER A 40 -4.97 15.22 -9.96
N TRP A 41 -4.79 14.06 -9.34
CA TRP A 41 -4.77 13.92 -7.87
C TRP A 41 -3.44 14.40 -7.27
N LEU A 42 -2.40 14.49 -8.09
CA LEU A 42 -1.03 14.74 -7.66
C LEU A 42 -0.55 16.16 -8.00
N SER A 43 -1.24 16.88 -8.88
CA SER A 43 -0.78 18.14 -9.51
C SER A 43 -0.37 19.23 -8.52
N GLU A 44 -0.99 19.30 -7.34
CA GLU A 44 -0.66 20.27 -6.29
C GLU A 44 0.03 19.65 -5.06
N ALA A 45 0.25 18.33 -5.07
CA ALA A 45 0.80 17.61 -3.93
C ALA A 45 2.33 17.69 -3.92
N ARG A 46 2.91 18.21 -2.83
CA ARG A 46 4.36 18.14 -2.59
C ARG A 46 4.74 16.85 -1.89
N ASN A 47 3.84 16.35 -1.03
CA ASN A 47 4.03 15.13 -0.27
C ASN A 47 2.87 14.16 -0.53
N ILE A 48 3.20 12.97 -1.01
CA ILE A 48 2.25 11.88 -1.28
C ILE A 48 2.50 10.78 -0.25
N GLY A 49 1.50 10.50 0.59
CA GLY A 49 1.54 9.36 1.49
C GLY A 49 1.10 8.10 0.75
N VAL A 50 1.82 7.00 0.91
CA VAL A 50 1.42 5.69 0.41
C VAL A 50 1.28 4.76 1.60
N THR A 51 0.16 4.03 1.66
CA THR A 51 -0.06 2.96 2.64
C THR A 51 -0.85 1.84 1.97
N ALA A 52 -0.99 0.71 2.66
CA ALA A 52 -1.62 -0.47 2.11
C ALA A 52 -2.51 -1.13 3.17
N GLY A 53 -3.62 -1.72 2.72
CA GLY A 53 -4.40 -2.60 3.59
C GLY A 53 -3.66 -3.90 3.88
N ALA A 54 -4.01 -4.56 4.97
CA ALA A 54 -3.35 -5.80 5.42
C ALA A 54 -3.37 -6.95 4.40
N SER A 55 -4.28 -6.92 3.43
CA SER A 55 -4.41 -7.93 2.38
C SER A 55 -3.70 -7.56 1.07
N ALA A 56 -3.09 -6.37 0.98
CA ALA A 56 -2.43 -5.92 -0.24
C ALA A 56 -0.97 -6.43 -0.27
N PRO A 57 -0.57 -7.16 -1.33
CA PRO A 57 0.82 -7.58 -1.51
C PRO A 57 1.78 -6.39 -1.62
N ASP A 58 2.98 -6.53 -1.05
CA ASP A 58 4.01 -5.47 -1.10
C ASP A 58 4.40 -5.08 -2.54
N VAL A 59 4.37 -6.02 -3.48
CA VAL A 59 4.65 -5.73 -4.90
C VAL A 59 3.76 -4.61 -5.46
N LEU A 60 2.49 -4.53 -5.06
CA LEU A 60 1.58 -3.47 -5.50
C LEU A 60 2.00 -2.10 -4.93
N VAL A 61 2.51 -2.08 -3.70
CA VAL A 61 3.05 -0.86 -3.09
C VAL A 61 4.30 -0.40 -3.84
N GLN A 62 5.20 -1.33 -4.18
CA GLN A 62 6.40 -1.02 -4.97
C GLN A 62 6.06 -0.51 -6.38
N GLU A 63 5.04 -1.06 -7.02
CA GLU A 63 4.53 -0.58 -8.31
C GLU A 63 3.98 0.85 -8.20
N VAL A 64 3.23 1.16 -7.13
CA VAL A 64 2.73 2.51 -6.85
C VAL A 64 3.89 3.48 -6.66
N ILE A 65 4.88 3.12 -5.84
CA ILE A 65 6.09 3.93 -5.63
C ILE A 65 6.81 4.18 -6.96
N SER A 66 6.95 3.15 -7.79
CA SER A 66 7.59 3.25 -9.11
C SER A 66 6.83 4.19 -10.05
N ARG A 67 5.50 4.10 -10.06
CA ARG A 67 4.64 5.02 -10.83
C ARG A 67 4.77 6.46 -10.35
N LEU A 68 4.79 6.69 -9.03
CA LEU A 68 4.99 8.02 -8.46
C LEU A 68 6.36 8.62 -8.83
N LYS A 69 7.43 7.81 -8.82
CA LYS A 69 8.74 8.22 -9.32
C LYS A 69 8.71 8.62 -10.79
N ALA A 70 8.04 7.83 -11.63
CA ALA A 70 7.88 8.14 -13.05
C ALA A 70 7.08 9.43 -13.29
N LEU A 71 6.23 9.83 -12.35
CA LEU A 71 5.45 11.08 -12.37
C LEU A 71 6.19 12.27 -11.71
N GLY A 72 7.46 12.10 -11.33
CA GLY A 72 8.31 13.18 -10.80
C GLY A 72 8.61 13.10 -9.31
N GLY A 73 8.18 12.04 -8.60
CA GLY A 73 8.59 11.78 -7.23
C GLY A 73 10.09 11.51 -7.13
N LEU A 74 10.77 12.17 -6.19
CA LEU A 74 12.23 12.10 -6.06
C LEU A 74 12.65 11.12 -4.96
N ASP A 75 12.20 11.39 -3.73
CA ASP A 75 12.62 10.66 -2.54
C ASP A 75 11.49 9.81 -1.98
N VAL A 76 11.86 8.61 -1.51
CA VAL A 76 10.96 7.70 -0.79
C VAL A 76 11.48 7.58 0.63
N ASN A 77 10.69 8.08 1.57
CA ASN A 77 11.01 8.04 2.99
C ASN A 77 10.03 7.10 3.67
N GLU A 78 10.53 5.97 4.17
CA GLU A 78 9.75 5.06 4.99
C GLU A 78 9.62 5.65 6.40
N ILE A 79 8.39 5.79 6.89
CA ILE A 79 8.12 6.30 8.23
C ILE A 79 8.07 5.10 9.18
N SER A 80 8.97 5.07 10.16
CA SER A 80 8.99 4.01 11.17
C SER A 80 7.66 3.97 11.93
N GLY A 81 7.00 2.81 11.86
CA GLY A 81 5.80 2.51 12.62
C GLY A 81 6.08 1.78 13.92
N ARG A 82 5.03 1.20 14.51
CA ARG A 82 5.16 0.24 15.61
C ARG A 82 5.72 -1.07 15.05
N GLU A 83 6.69 -1.67 15.74
CA GLU A 83 7.22 -2.99 15.38
C GLU A 83 6.13 -4.07 15.52
N GLU A 84 6.00 -4.90 14.48
CA GLU A 84 5.08 -6.03 14.42
C GLU A 84 5.87 -7.33 14.28
N ASN A 85 5.71 -8.27 15.23
CA ASN A 85 6.50 -9.49 15.33
C ASN A 85 5.65 -10.77 15.48
N ILE A 86 4.36 -10.68 15.18
CA ILE A 86 3.42 -11.82 15.27
C ILE A 86 3.44 -12.58 13.95
N VAL A 87 3.70 -13.89 14.02
CA VAL A 87 3.65 -14.81 12.86
C VAL A 87 2.73 -15.98 13.18
N PHE A 88 1.84 -16.31 12.26
CA PHE A 88 0.98 -17.49 12.34
C PHE A 88 1.55 -18.59 11.46
N GLU A 89 2.00 -19.69 12.05
CA GLU A 89 2.49 -20.82 11.28
C GLU A 89 1.36 -21.51 10.52
N VAL A 90 1.69 -22.01 9.32
CA VAL A 90 0.78 -22.87 8.58
C VAL A 90 0.54 -24.18 9.35
N PRO A 91 -0.71 -24.71 9.35
CA PRO A 91 -1.02 -26.03 9.89
C PRO A 91 -0.07 -27.09 9.31
N LYS A 92 0.29 -28.09 10.12
CA LYS A 92 1.30 -29.10 9.74
C LYS A 92 0.91 -29.84 8.46
N GLU A 93 -0.39 -30.02 8.24
CA GLU A 93 -1.00 -30.70 7.11
C GLU A 93 -0.85 -29.93 5.79
N LEU A 94 -0.59 -28.61 5.85
CA LEU A 94 -0.45 -27.72 4.69
C LEU A 94 1.00 -27.29 4.46
N ARG A 95 1.95 -27.81 5.24
CA ARG A 95 3.38 -27.55 5.02
C ARG A 95 3.80 -28.19 3.72
N VAL A 96 4.34 -27.39 2.81
CA VAL A 96 4.90 -27.89 1.55
C VAL A 96 6.29 -28.46 1.85
N ASP A 97 6.50 -29.74 1.54
CA ASP A 97 7.85 -30.34 1.56
C ASP A 97 8.67 -29.70 0.44
N VAL A 98 9.52 -28.75 0.80
CA VAL A 98 10.52 -28.21 -0.12
C VAL A 98 11.57 -29.31 -0.31
N ARG A 99 11.37 -30.18 -1.32
CA ARG A 99 12.47 -31.03 -1.78
C ARG A 99 13.54 -30.09 -2.34
N GLN A 100 14.71 -30.06 -1.69
CA GLN A 100 15.90 -29.46 -2.27
C GLN A 100 16.11 -30.08 -3.65
N ILE A 101 16.09 -29.24 -4.68
CA ILE A 101 16.60 -29.61 -6.00
C ILE A 101 18.11 -29.39 -5.89
N ASP A 102 18.88 -30.48 -5.93
CA ASP A 102 20.35 -30.48 -6.00
C ASP A 102 20.88 -29.71 -7.22
#